data_AF-A0A7I7SXW4-F1
#
_entry.id   AF-A0A7I7SXW4-F1
#
_cell.length_a   1.000
_cell.length_b   1.000
_cell.length_c   1.000
_cell.angle_alpha   90.00
_cell.angle_beta   90.00
_cell.angle_gamma   90.00
#
_symmetry.space_group_name_H-M   'P 1'
#
loop_
_entity.id
_entity.type
_entity.pdbx_description
1 polymer ?
#
loop_
_entity_poly.entity_id
_entity_poly.type
_entity_poly.pdbx_seq_one_letter_code
_entity_poly.pdbx_strand_id
1 'polypeptide(L)'
;MQVSHEFSAESAVFDDGNLVSSAGLVPVMRLAQQTGLLTLLEEKVQITTPRIKSGSANPAPKLATVIAGMLAGADCIDDIDVLRSGGMTTLFDGVYAPSTVGTLLREFTFGHARQLESVLREHLVALYSRVDLLPAADERVFIDIHSLLRPVYGHAKQGTS
;
A
#
# COMPACT_ATOMS: atom_id res chain seq x y z
N MET A 1 13.12 -21.46 41.71
CA MET A 1 12.84 -21.72 40.28
C MET A 1 13.38 -20.53 39.52
N GLN A 2 14.52 -20.68 38.86
CA GLN A 2 15.20 -19.60 38.14
C GLN A 2 14.86 -19.80 36.66
N VAL A 3 14.04 -18.92 36.10
CA VAL A 3 13.67 -18.98 34.68
C VAL A 3 14.78 -18.36 33.84
N SER A 4 15.39 -19.18 32.99
CA SER A 4 16.44 -18.81 32.04
C SER A 4 15.80 -18.32 30.73
N HIS A 5 15.42 -17.05 30.67
CA HIS A 5 15.08 -16.41 29.41
C HIS A 5 16.00 -15.20 29.23
N GLU A 6 16.87 -15.24 28.22
CA GLU A 6 17.44 -14.03 27.64
C GLU A 6 16.37 -13.41 26.75
N PHE A 7 15.85 -12.25 27.14
CA PHE A 7 15.01 -11.45 26.25
C PHE A 7 15.90 -10.91 25.13
N SER A 8 15.74 -11.44 23.92
CA SER A 8 16.29 -10.80 22.72
C SER A 8 15.49 -9.52 22.43
N ALA A 9 16.06 -8.59 21.66
CA ALA A 9 15.35 -7.38 21.23
C ALA A 9 14.03 -7.68 20.45
N GLU A 10 13.87 -8.91 19.96
CA GLU A 10 12.68 -9.40 19.23
C GLU A 10 11.61 -10.00 20.17
N SER A 11 11.87 -10.10 21.48
CA SER A 11 10.97 -10.75 22.44
C SER A 11 9.84 -9.85 22.97
N ALA A 12 9.85 -8.56 22.63
CA ALA A 12 8.80 -7.63 23.04
C ALA A 12 7.70 -7.58 21.97
N VAL A 13 6.53 -8.13 22.28
CA VAL A 13 5.32 -8.03 21.46
C VAL A 13 4.34 -7.11 22.17
N PHE A 14 3.81 -6.12 21.45
CA PHE A 14 2.74 -5.24 21.94
C PHE A 14 1.39 -5.80 21.46
N ASP A 15 0.76 -6.64 22.28
CA ASP A 15 -0.50 -7.35 21.97
C ASP A 15 -1.69 -6.91 22.84
N ASP A 16 -1.56 -5.83 23.62
CA ASP A 16 -2.68 -5.29 24.39
C ASP A 16 -3.79 -4.78 23.46
N GLY A 17 -4.97 -5.42 23.55
CA GLY A 17 -6.14 -5.09 22.76
C GLY A 17 -6.71 -3.68 23.02
N ASN A 18 -6.30 -3.02 24.10
CA ASN A 18 -6.69 -1.64 24.40
C ASN A 18 -5.75 -0.59 23.80
N LEU A 19 -4.59 -1.02 23.26
CA LEU A 19 -3.59 -0.13 22.68
C LEU A 19 -3.64 -0.19 21.15
N VAL A 20 -3.66 0.98 20.52
CA VAL A 20 -3.68 1.13 19.06
C VAL A 20 -2.44 1.91 18.63
N SER A 21 -1.55 1.26 17.89
CA SER A 21 -0.28 1.82 17.41
C SER A 21 -0.47 2.95 16.39
N SER A 22 -1.47 2.82 15.51
CA SER A 22 -1.67 3.71 14.37
C SER A 22 -3.10 4.23 14.27
N ALA A 23 -3.64 4.82 15.35
CA ALA A 23 -5.02 5.35 15.37
C ALA A 23 -5.29 6.43 14.30
N GLY A 24 -4.25 7.18 13.89
CA GLY A 24 -4.31 8.14 12.79
C GLY A 24 -4.62 7.52 11.42
N LEU A 25 -4.49 6.20 11.27
CA LEU A 25 -4.86 5.50 10.06
C LEU A 25 -6.39 5.51 9.82
N VAL A 26 -7.20 5.55 10.88
CA VAL A 26 -8.66 5.57 10.79
C VAL A 26 -9.18 6.73 9.93
N PRO A 27 -8.85 8.01 10.22
CA PRO A 27 -9.30 9.12 9.38
C PRO A 27 -8.74 9.07 7.95
N VAL A 28 -7.53 8.56 7.75
CA VAL A 28 -6.92 8.44 6.40
C VAL A 28 -7.64 7.39 5.57
N MET A 29 -7.89 6.21 6.12
CA MET A 29 -8.64 5.15 5.41
C MET A 29 -10.11 5.52 5.24
N ARG A 30 -10.69 6.33 6.14
CA ARG A 30 -12.02 6.91 5.96
C ARG A 30 -12.05 7.90 4.80
N LEU A 31 -11.02 8.74 4.63
CA LEU A 31 -10.91 9.62 3.46
C LEU A 31 -10.81 8.78 2.17
N ALA A 32 -9.95 7.76 2.15
CA ALA A 32 -9.79 6.86 1.01
C ALA A 32 -11.11 6.16 0.63
N GLN A 33 -11.92 5.77 1.62
CA GLN A 33 -13.26 5.24 1.39
C GLN A 33 -14.20 6.29 0.78
N GLN A 34 -14.20 7.52 1.30
CA GLN A 34 -15.04 8.62 0.78
C GLN A 34 -14.66 9.04 -0.63
N THR A 35 -13.40 8.89 -1.02
CA THR A 35 -12.89 9.18 -2.37
C THR A 35 -12.89 7.96 -3.28
N GLY A 36 -13.49 6.85 -2.85
CA GLY A 36 -13.75 5.68 -3.69
C GLY A 36 -12.53 4.81 -4.01
N LEU A 37 -11.45 4.87 -3.23
CA LEU A 37 -10.22 4.12 -3.49
C LEU A 37 -10.48 2.62 -3.70
N LEU A 38 -11.23 1.99 -2.78
CA LEU A 38 -11.52 0.55 -2.85
C LEU A 38 -12.32 0.21 -4.11
N THR A 39 -13.33 1.01 -4.44
CA THR A 39 -14.12 0.85 -5.67
C THR A 39 -13.25 0.95 -6.92
N LEU A 40 -12.37 1.95 -6.99
CA LEU A 40 -11.42 2.09 -8.10
C LEU A 40 -10.48 0.88 -8.21
N LEU A 41 -10.00 0.35 -7.08
CA LEU A 41 -9.16 -0.86 -7.07
C LEU A 41 -9.94 -2.08 -7.58
N GLU A 42 -11.20 -2.26 -7.17
CA GLU A 42 -12.07 -3.36 -7.62
C GLU A 42 -12.35 -3.28 -9.12
N GLU A 43 -12.64 -2.09 -9.63
CA GLU A 43 -12.99 -1.89 -11.03
C GLU A 43 -11.79 -2.04 -11.96
N LYS A 44 -10.62 -1.55 -11.55
CA LYS A 44 -9.48 -1.37 -12.46
C LYS A 44 -8.37 -2.40 -12.34
N VAL A 45 -8.22 -3.03 -11.18
CA VAL A 45 -7.15 -4.01 -10.96
C VAL A 45 -7.67 -5.41 -11.23
N GLN A 46 -7.34 -5.93 -12.40
CA GLN A 46 -7.84 -7.21 -12.90
C GLN A 46 -6.67 -8.13 -13.24
N ILE A 47 -6.62 -9.27 -12.53
CA ILE A 47 -5.66 -10.36 -12.77
C ILE A 47 -6.43 -11.51 -13.40
N THR A 48 -6.46 -11.56 -14.73
CA THR A 48 -7.26 -12.52 -15.50
C THR A 48 -6.64 -13.90 -15.58
N THR A 49 -5.30 -13.98 -15.55
CA THR A 49 -4.55 -15.24 -15.65
C THR A 49 -3.60 -15.36 -14.44
N PRO A 50 -4.11 -15.73 -13.26
CA PRO A 50 -3.28 -15.87 -12.07
C PRO A 50 -2.45 -17.16 -12.11
N ARG A 51 -1.22 -17.11 -11.58
CA ARG A 51 -0.35 -18.27 -11.37
C ARG A 51 -0.94 -19.24 -10.35
N ILE A 52 -1.57 -18.69 -9.30
CA ILE A 52 -2.37 -19.46 -8.32
C ILE A 52 -3.72 -18.81 -8.07
N LYS A 53 -4.76 -19.62 -7.87
CA LYS A 53 -6.15 -19.11 -7.71
C LYS A 53 -6.30 -18.08 -6.60
N SER A 54 -5.60 -18.24 -5.48
CA SER A 54 -5.63 -17.29 -4.36
C SER A 54 -4.91 -15.96 -4.65
N GLY A 55 -4.05 -15.93 -5.69
CA GLY A 55 -3.31 -14.76 -6.14
C GLY A 55 -4.22 -13.64 -6.63
N SER A 56 -5.31 -13.95 -7.31
CA SER A 56 -6.28 -12.95 -7.81
C SER A 56 -7.51 -12.78 -6.93
N ALA A 57 -7.64 -13.53 -5.82
CA ALA A 57 -8.80 -13.43 -4.94
C ALA A 57 -8.77 -12.11 -4.16
N ASN A 58 -9.88 -11.36 -4.17
CA ASN A 58 -10.08 -10.12 -3.40
C ASN A 58 -8.90 -9.13 -3.53
N PRO A 59 -8.54 -8.67 -4.74
CA PRO A 59 -7.36 -7.85 -4.94
C PRO A 59 -7.48 -6.48 -4.24
N ALA A 60 -8.66 -5.85 -4.28
CA ALA A 60 -8.86 -4.53 -3.70
C ALA A 60 -8.60 -4.45 -2.18
N PRO A 61 -9.21 -5.28 -1.32
CA PRO A 61 -8.96 -5.18 0.12
C PRO A 61 -7.53 -5.64 0.50
N LYS A 62 -6.90 -6.52 -0.28
CA LYS A 62 -5.46 -6.85 -0.13
C LYS A 62 -4.56 -5.67 -0.48
N LEU A 63 -4.86 -4.93 -1.54
CA LEU A 63 -4.13 -3.71 -1.92
C LEU A 63 -4.37 -2.59 -0.92
N ALA A 64 -5.59 -2.43 -0.42
CA ALA A 64 -5.89 -1.52 0.67
C ALA A 64 -5.09 -1.85 1.93
N THR A 65 -4.87 -3.14 2.22
CA THR A 65 -3.97 -3.58 3.32
C THR A 65 -2.53 -3.15 3.07
N VAL A 66 -2.00 -3.27 1.85
CA VAL A 66 -0.65 -2.76 1.51
C VAL A 66 -0.55 -1.27 1.78
N ILE A 67 -1.50 -0.49 1.24
CA ILE A 67 -1.52 0.97 1.37
C ILE A 67 -1.61 1.38 2.84
N ALA A 68 -2.49 0.73 3.60
CA ALA A 68 -2.62 0.93 5.03
C ALA A 68 -1.32 0.61 5.79
N GLY A 69 -0.61 -0.44 5.39
CA GLY A 69 0.66 -0.83 5.99
C GLY A 69 1.72 0.23 5.74
N MET A 70 1.86 0.68 4.49
CA MET A 70 2.79 1.76 4.13
C MET A 70 2.49 3.05 4.91
N LEU A 71 1.22 3.40 5.07
CA LEU A 71 0.79 4.56 5.87
C LEU A 71 1.10 4.40 7.37
N ALA A 72 1.13 3.15 7.87
CA ALA A 72 1.52 2.82 9.22
C ALA A 72 3.04 2.67 9.41
N GLY A 73 3.84 2.90 8.36
CA GLY A 73 5.31 2.83 8.39
C GLY A 73 5.90 1.48 8.00
N ALA A 74 5.15 0.62 7.31
CA ALA A 74 5.69 -0.62 6.76
C ALA A 74 6.64 -0.35 5.58
N ASP A 75 7.90 -0.73 5.73
CA ASP A 75 8.93 -0.60 4.69
C ASP A 75 9.14 -1.91 3.93
N CYS A 76 8.78 -3.04 4.53
CA CYS A 76 8.76 -4.34 3.89
C CYS A 76 7.41 -5.06 4.06
N ILE A 77 7.25 -6.21 3.39
CA ILE A 77 5.99 -6.94 3.42
C ILE A 77 5.68 -7.53 4.80
N ASP A 78 6.71 -7.89 5.56
CA ASP A 78 6.55 -8.48 6.89
C ASP A 78 6.03 -7.44 7.89
N ASP A 79 6.40 -6.16 7.70
CA ASP A 79 5.94 -5.04 8.54
C ASP A 79 4.43 -4.79 8.44
N ILE A 80 3.74 -5.33 7.42
CA ILE A 80 2.27 -5.24 7.31
C ILE A 80 1.56 -5.82 8.53
N ASP A 81 2.20 -6.74 9.26
CA ASP A 81 1.64 -7.31 10.49
C ASP A 81 1.41 -6.26 11.60
N VAL A 82 2.01 -5.06 11.48
CA VAL A 82 1.69 -3.91 12.34
C VAL A 82 0.19 -3.60 12.36
N LEU A 83 -0.51 -3.82 11.25
CA LEU A 83 -1.96 -3.60 11.13
C LEU A 83 -2.80 -4.65 11.87
N ARG A 84 -2.16 -5.71 12.38
CA ARG A 84 -2.79 -6.84 13.07
C ARG A 84 -2.36 -6.89 14.55
N SER A 85 -1.56 -5.93 15.01
CA SER A 85 -1.10 -5.84 16.40
C SER A 85 -2.08 -5.10 17.31
N GLY A 86 -2.10 -5.46 18.59
CA GLY A 86 -2.95 -4.86 19.63
C GLY A 86 -4.42 -4.71 19.23
N GLY A 87 -4.99 -3.53 19.49
CA GLY A 87 -6.38 -3.19 19.20
C GLY A 87 -6.71 -2.89 17.73
N MET A 88 -5.75 -3.01 16.79
CA MET A 88 -5.98 -2.66 15.37
C MET A 88 -7.11 -3.48 14.73
N THR A 89 -7.27 -4.74 15.13
CA THR A 89 -8.34 -5.63 14.64
C THR A 89 -9.74 -5.22 15.09
N THR A 90 -9.87 -4.35 16.12
CA THR A 90 -11.15 -3.75 16.52
C THR A 90 -11.52 -2.55 15.63
N LEU A 91 -10.52 -1.92 14.99
CA LEU A 91 -10.72 -0.77 14.11
C LEU A 91 -10.90 -1.16 12.64
N PHE A 92 -10.33 -2.29 12.23
CA PHE A 92 -10.31 -2.73 10.84
C PHE A 92 -10.62 -4.23 10.71
N ASP A 93 -11.76 -4.55 10.08
CA ASP A 93 -12.22 -5.94 9.87
C ASP A 93 -11.53 -6.64 8.67
N GLY A 94 -10.81 -5.88 7.83
CA GLY A 94 -10.35 -6.31 6.51
C GLY A 94 -8.83 -6.40 6.33
N VAL A 95 -8.07 -6.66 7.40
CA VAL A 95 -6.60 -6.67 7.36
C VAL A 95 -6.04 -8.05 7.05
N TYR A 96 -5.27 -8.15 5.97
CA TYR A 96 -4.63 -9.40 5.55
C TYR A 96 -3.21 -9.58 6.12
N ALA A 97 -2.84 -10.84 6.37
CA ALA A 97 -1.48 -11.19 6.76
C ALA A 97 -0.46 -10.94 5.63
N PRO A 98 0.82 -10.66 5.95
CA PRO A 98 1.91 -10.47 4.97
C PRO A 98 1.93 -11.51 3.84
N SER A 99 1.79 -12.78 4.18
CA SER A 99 1.81 -13.89 3.21
C SER A 99 0.64 -13.85 2.21
N THR A 100 -0.52 -13.37 2.65
CA THR A 100 -1.75 -13.28 1.83
C THR A 100 -1.66 -12.12 0.83
N VAL A 101 -1.12 -11.00 1.27
CA VAL A 101 -0.78 -9.86 0.41
C VAL A 101 0.34 -10.24 -0.56
N GLY A 102 1.39 -10.92 -0.09
CA GLY A 102 2.51 -11.34 -0.91
C GLY A 102 2.11 -12.32 -2.01
N THR A 103 1.10 -13.14 -1.74
CA THR A 103 0.49 -14.01 -2.76
C THR A 103 -0.11 -13.20 -3.91
N LEU A 104 -0.82 -12.12 -3.62
CA LEU A 104 -1.32 -11.20 -4.65
C LEU A 104 -0.17 -10.50 -5.38
N LEU A 105 0.79 -9.94 -4.66
CA LEU A 105 1.88 -9.16 -5.26
C LEU A 105 2.76 -10.00 -6.21
N ARG A 106 2.87 -11.31 -5.99
CA ARG A 106 3.58 -12.23 -6.92
C ARG A 106 2.89 -12.42 -8.28
N GLU A 107 1.63 -12.03 -8.40
CA GLU A 107 0.89 -12.01 -9.67
C GLU A 107 1.14 -10.72 -10.48
N PHE A 108 1.74 -9.69 -9.87
CA PHE A 108 1.91 -8.41 -10.52
C PHE A 108 2.92 -8.47 -11.67
N THR A 109 2.60 -7.75 -12.72
CA THR A 109 3.42 -7.55 -13.91
C THR A 109 3.41 -6.07 -14.23
N PHE A 110 4.16 -5.65 -15.25
CA PHE A 110 4.14 -4.26 -15.69
C PHE A 110 2.72 -3.77 -16.05
N GLY A 111 1.87 -4.63 -16.64
CA GLY A 111 0.49 -4.29 -16.97
C GLY A 111 -0.35 -3.97 -15.72
N HIS A 112 -0.18 -4.72 -14.64
CA HIS A 112 -0.85 -4.47 -13.36
C HIS A 112 -0.37 -3.16 -12.72
N ALA A 113 0.90 -2.79 -12.88
CA ALA A 113 1.39 -1.47 -12.46
C ALA A 113 0.69 -0.32 -13.23
N ARG A 114 0.45 -0.49 -14.54
CA ARG A 114 -0.34 0.48 -15.33
C ARG A 114 -1.80 0.57 -14.88
N GLN A 115 -2.41 -0.54 -14.46
CA GLN A 115 -3.75 -0.54 -13.86
C GLN A 115 -3.77 0.27 -12.55
N LEU A 116 -2.76 0.10 -11.68
CA LEU A 116 -2.62 0.91 -10.46
C LEU A 116 -2.42 2.40 -10.76
N GLU A 117 -1.67 2.75 -11.81
CA GLU A 117 -1.54 4.16 -12.23
C GLU A 117 -2.89 4.75 -12.68
N SER A 118 -3.74 3.95 -13.32
CA SER A 118 -5.10 4.35 -13.68
C SER A 118 -5.96 4.60 -12.44
N VAL A 119 -5.80 3.79 -11.39
CA VAL A 119 -6.42 4.03 -10.07
C VAL A 119 -5.89 5.33 -9.46
N LEU A 120 -4.57 5.51 -9.41
CA LEU A 120 -3.93 6.70 -8.83
C LEU A 120 -4.41 7.99 -9.49
N ARG A 121 -4.49 8.01 -10.83
CA ARG A 121 -4.94 9.19 -11.59
C ARG A 121 -6.36 9.60 -11.22
N GLU A 122 -7.30 8.67 -11.20
CA GLU A 122 -8.69 8.99 -10.86
C GLU A 122 -8.89 9.26 -9.37
N HIS A 123 -8.19 8.52 -8.51
CA HIS A 123 -8.25 8.75 -7.08
C HIS A 123 -7.71 10.13 -6.70
N LEU A 124 -6.66 10.62 -7.39
CA LEU A 124 -6.15 11.97 -7.19
C LEU A 124 -7.18 13.06 -7.53
N VAL A 125 -7.94 12.88 -8.61
CA VAL A 125 -9.04 13.80 -8.99
C VAL A 125 -10.17 13.75 -7.95
N ALA A 126 -10.51 12.56 -7.47
CA ALA A 126 -11.52 12.39 -6.41
C ALA A 126 -11.07 13.06 -5.09
N LEU A 127 -9.79 12.90 -4.74
CA LEU A 127 -9.19 13.57 -3.59
C LEU A 127 -9.24 15.09 -3.74
N TYR A 128 -8.81 15.64 -4.87
CA TYR A 128 -8.87 17.08 -5.14
C TYR A 128 -10.30 17.63 -5.02
N SER A 129 -11.31 16.86 -5.43
CA SER A 129 -12.71 17.27 -5.30
C SER A 129 -13.22 17.25 -3.85
N ARG A 130 -12.52 16.55 -2.94
CA ARG A 130 -12.95 16.32 -1.55
C ARG A 130 -12.18 17.17 -0.55
N VAL A 131 -10.92 17.48 -0.84
CA VAL A 131 -10.00 18.21 0.04
C VAL A 131 -9.28 19.29 -0.78
N ASP A 132 -9.01 20.43 -0.14
CA ASP A 132 -8.29 21.56 -0.75
C ASP A 132 -6.79 21.24 -0.89
N LEU A 133 -6.46 20.36 -1.83
CA LEU A 133 -5.09 19.87 -2.07
C LEU A 133 -4.23 20.85 -2.85
N LEU A 134 -4.86 21.68 -3.69
CA LEU A 134 -4.20 22.68 -4.50
C LEU A 134 -4.91 24.02 -4.26
N PRO A 135 -4.69 24.64 -3.09
CA PRO A 135 -5.14 26.01 -2.88
C PRO A 135 -4.53 26.86 -3.99
N ALA A 136 -5.35 27.68 -4.64
CA ALA A 136 -4.99 28.43 -5.85
C ALA A 136 -4.76 27.59 -7.12
N ALA A 137 -5.50 26.50 -7.31
CA ALA A 137 -5.52 25.76 -8.59
C ALA A 137 -5.91 26.63 -9.81
N ASP A 138 -6.59 27.76 -9.59
CA ASP A 138 -6.92 28.75 -10.63
C ASP A 138 -5.71 29.63 -11.02
N GLU A 139 -4.59 29.53 -10.30
CA GLU A 139 -3.36 30.26 -10.60
C GLU A 139 -2.42 29.46 -11.51
N ARG A 140 -1.54 30.17 -12.22
CA ARG A 140 -0.57 29.56 -13.12
C ARG A 140 0.58 28.95 -12.30
N VAL A 141 0.76 27.64 -12.39
CA VAL A 141 1.89 26.91 -11.80
C VAL A 141 2.90 26.54 -12.89
N PHE A 142 4.19 26.72 -12.59
CA PHE A 142 5.29 26.20 -13.41
C PHE A 142 5.75 24.86 -12.86
N ILE A 143 5.58 23.80 -13.63
CA ILE A 143 6.03 22.44 -13.27
C ILE A 143 7.28 22.16 -14.09
N ASP A 144 8.41 22.05 -13.40
CA ASP A 144 9.66 21.64 -14.03
C ASP A 144 9.73 20.11 -14.10
N ILE A 145 9.85 19.58 -15.31
CA ILE A 145 9.96 18.15 -15.55
C ILE A 145 11.39 17.86 -15.98
N HIS A 146 12.23 17.54 -15.00
CA HIS A 146 13.58 17.10 -15.25
C HIS A 146 13.61 15.62 -15.67
N SER A 147 13.85 15.35 -16.95
CA SER A 147 14.19 14.00 -17.40
C SER A 147 15.69 13.75 -17.16
N LEU A 148 16.02 12.90 -16.18
CA LEU A 148 17.37 12.38 -16.01
C LEU A 148 17.71 11.25 -17.00
N LEU A 149 16.81 10.92 -17.93
CA LEU A 149 17.05 9.94 -18.99
C LEU A 149 18.05 10.51 -20.00
N ARG A 150 19.33 10.44 -19.64
CA ARG A 150 20.41 10.55 -20.61
C ARG A 150 20.51 9.22 -21.35
N PRO A 151 20.49 9.22 -22.68
CA PRO A 151 20.86 8.04 -23.43
C PRO A 151 22.27 7.60 -23.02
N VAL A 152 22.38 6.37 -22.56
CA VAL A 152 23.62 5.76 -22.11
C VAL A 152 24.00 4.69 -23.11
N TYR A 153 24.92 5.04 -24.00
CA TYR A 153 25.46 4.15 -25.03
C TYR A 153 26.89 3.73 -24.65
N GLY A 154 27.28 2.50 -24.99
CA GLY A 154 28.66 2.04 -24.87
C GLY A 154 28.78 0.52 -24.69
N HIS A 155 29.73 -0.09 -25.41
CA HIS A 155 29.98 -1.53 -25.42
C HIS A 155 30.37 -2.13 -24.05
N ALA A 156 30.66 -1.29 -23.04
CA ALA A 156 31.01 -1.72 -21.69
C ALA A 156 29.81 -1.75 -20.71
N LYS A 157 28.59 -1.37 -21.14
CA LYS A 157 27.39 -1.45 -20.29
C LYS A 157 26.73 -2.82 -20.39
N GLN A 158 26.69 -3.55 -19.27
CA GLN A 158 25.84 -4.74 -19.12
C GLN A 158 24.42 -4.32 -18.70
N GLY A 159 23.40 -4.95 -19.31
CA GLY A 159 21.99 -4.77 -18.94
C GLY A 159 21.09 -4.02 -19.96
N THR A 160 21.61 -3.66 -21.13
CA THR A 160 20.81 -3.18 -22.27
C THR A 160 20.94 -4.17 -23.41
N SER A 161 19.83 -4.82 -23.77
CA SER A 161 19.62 -5.54 -25.04
C SER A 161 18.44 -4.90 -25.76
#